data_AF-A0A399Q615-F1
#
_entry.id   AF-A0A399Q615-F1
#
_cell.length_a   1.000
_cell.length_b   1.000
_cell.length_c   1.000
_cell.angle_alpha   90.00
_cell.angle_beta   90.00
_cell.angle_gamma   90.00
#
_symmetry.space_group_name_H-M   'P 1'
#
loop_
_entity.id
_entity.type
_entity.pdbx_description
1 polymer ?
#
loop_
_entity_poly.entity_id
_entity_poly.type
_entity_poly.pdbx_seq_one_letter_code
_entity_poly.pdbx_strand_id
1 'polypeptide(L)'
;MDPDLVRALAPDHETWATDDPRLLALRQRSGGGRRAVLVVDAALEAWWTERRATDPERAAAALAAQVARASAEAGPGERYLVMDHGRLTSSTRTTPPAVRDQAPPTTGRWVAYVPIERDGPADPA
;
A
#
# COMPACT_ATOMS: atom_id res chain seq x y z
N MET A 1 8.18 4.75 9.82
CA MET A 1 7.25 5.24 8.77
C MET A 1 7.36 6.75 8.68
N ASP A 2 7.51 7.30 7.47
CA ASP A 2 7.67 8.75 7.23
C ASP A 2 6.34 9.50 7.48
N PRO A 3 6.29 10.52 8.35
CA PRO A 3 5.06 11.26 8.63
C PRO A 3 4.55 12.08 7.44
N ASP A 4 5.41 12.53 6.53
CA ASP A 4 4.99 13.28 5.35
C ASP A 4 4.30 12.38 4.32
N LEU A 5 4.70 11.11 4.24
CA LEU A 5 4.00 10.09 3.46
C LEU A 5 2.56 9.90 3.98
N VAL A 6 2.39 9.80 5.30
CA VAL A 6 1.07 9.69 5.92
C VAL A 6 0.22 10.95 5.68
N ARG A 7 0.82 12.14 5.82
CA ARG A 7 0.17 13.43 5.56
C ARG A 7 -0.27 13.57 4.10
N ALA A 8 0.52 13.07 3.15
CA ALA A 8 0.17 13.10 1.73
C ALA A 8 -1.09 12.26 1.42
N LEU A 9 -1.36 11.20 2.17
CA LEU A 9 -2.53 10.33 1.99
C LEU A 9 -3.76 10.79 2.78
N ALA A 10 -3.56 11.56 3.86
CA ALA A 10 -4.61 11.99 4.77
C ALA A 10 -5.83 12.70 4.13
N PRO A 11 -5.70 13.50 3.04
CA PRO A 11 -6.84 14.15 2.40
C PRO A 11 -7.88 13.17 1.87
N ASP A 12 -7.43 12.09 1.23
CA ASP A 12 -8.29 11.14 0.53
C ASP A 12 -8.50 9.83 1.32
N HIS A 13 -7.59 9.52 2.24
CA HIS A 13 -7.56 8.25 2.95
C HIS A 13 -7.52 8.43 4.46
N GLU A 14 -8.26 7.58 5.15
CA GLU A 14 -7.95 7.20 6.52
C GLU A 14 -6.78 6.24 6.50
N THR A 15 -5.83 6.44 7.41
CA THR A 15 -4.64 5.61 7.53
C THR A 15 -4.49 5.10 8.96
N TRP A 16 -4.05 3.86 9.12
CA TRP A 16 -3.70 3.30 10.43
C TRP A 16 -2.50 2.37 10.30
N ALA A 17 -1.63 2.44 11.30
CA ALA A 17 -0.50 1.54 11.42
C ALA A 17 -1.01 0.11 11.64
N THR A 18 -0.25 -0.86 11.14
CA THR A 18 -0.44 -2.28 11.47
C THR A 18 0.65 -2.75 12.44
N ASP A 19 0.58 -3.99 12.90
CA ASP A 19 1.65 -4.60 13.70
C ASP A 19 2.99 -4.68 12.96
N ASP A 20 2.97 -4.71 11.62
CA ASP A 20 4.17 -4.57 10.81
C ASP A 20 4.40 -3.08 10.47
N PRO A 21 5.53 -2.48 10.90
CA PRO A 21 5.84 -1.07 10.64
C PRO A 21 6.05 -0.75 9.15
N ARG A 22 6.17 -1.77 8.29
CA ARG A 22 6.26 -1.63 6.83
C ARG A 22 4.89 -1.65 6.15
N LEU A 23 3.82 -1.88 6.90
CA LEU A 23 2.47 -1.93 6.34
C LEU A 23 1.64 -0.77 6.88
N LEU A 24 1.09 0.03 5.97
CA LEU A 24 0.17 1.11 6.27
C LEU A 24 -1.19 0.76 5.69
N ALA A 25 -2.17 0.52 6.56
CA ALA A 25 -3.51 0.24 6.09
C ALA A 25 -4.25 1.53 5.74
N LEU A 26 -5.01 1.47 4.65
CA LEU A 26 -5.67 2.59 3.99
C LEU A 26 -7.16 2.28 3.78
N ARG A 27 -8.02 3.27 4.01
CA ARG A 27 -9.42 3.28 3.55
C ARG A 27 -9.73 4.61 2.92
N GLN A 28 -10.32 4.59 1.73
CA GLN A 28 -10.81 5.80 1.09
C GLN A 28 -11.90 6.46 1.97
N ARG A 29 -11.78 7.76 2.21
CA ARG A 29 -12.72 8.51 3.05
C ARG A 29 -14.09 8.65 2.40
N SER A 30 -14.11 8.86 1.09
CA SER A 30 -15.30 9.13 0.30
C SER A 30 -15.62 7.94 -0.60
N GLY A 31 -16.88 7.50 -0.58
CA GLY A 31 -17.30 6.28 -1.26
C GLY A 31 -16.86 5.02 -0.53
N GLY A 32 -17.63 3.93 -0.63
CA GLY A 32 -17.37 2.65 0.04
C GLY A 32 -16.15 1.90 -0.52
N GLY A 33 -15.02 2.60 -0.69
CA GLY A 33 -13.78 2.06 -1.20
C GLY A 33 -13.26 0.90 -0.36
N ARG A 34 -12.72 -0.10 -1.03
CA ARG A 34 -12.15 -1.29 -0.38
C ARG A 34 -10.94 -0.88 0.48
N ARG A 35 -10.76 -1.57 1.60
CA ARG A 35 -9.54 -1.44 2.42
C ARG A 35 -8.34 -1.96 1.64
N ALA A 36 -7.27 -1.17 1.61
CA ALA A 36 -5.99 -1.52 1.02
C ALA A 36 -4.88 -1.42 2.08
N VAL A 37 -3.70 -1.95 1.75
CA VAL A 37 -2.50 -1.93 2.59
C VAL A 37 -1.33 -1.52 1.73
N LEU A 38 -0.79 -0.34 1.98
CA LEU A 38 0.42 0.15 1.32
C LEU A 38 1.65 -0.50 1.95
N VAL A 39 2.48 -1.13 1.12
CA VAL A 39 3.76 -1.70 1.51
C VAL A 39 4.83 -0.60 1.44
N VAL A 40 5.27 -0.15 2.61
CA VAL A 40 6.32 0.85 2.81
C VAL A 40 7.67 0.13 2.87
N ASP A 41 8.14 -0.30 1.71
CA ASP A 41 9.44 -0.92 1.53
C ASP A 41 10.49 0.06 0.98
N ALA A 42 11.72 -0.41 0.82
CA ALA A 42 12.82 0.41 0.32
C ALA A 42 12.55 1.01 -1.08
N ALA A 43 11.76 0.34 -1.92
CA ALA A 43 11.41 0.85 -3.25
C ALA A 43 10.45 2.04 -3.14
N LEU A 44 9.42 1.95 -2.28
CA LEU A 44 8.53 3.07 -2.01
C LEU A 44 9.29 4.24 -1.36
N GLU A 45 10.16 3.96 -0.38
CA GLU A 45 10.94 4.99 0.32
C GLU A 45 11.91 5.71 -0.62
N ALA A 46 12.60 4.98 -1.50
CA ALA A 46 13.49 5.54 -2.51
C ALA A 46 12.70 6.43 -3.49
N TRP A 47 11.60 5.90 -4.04
CA TRP A 47 10.73 6.66 -4.94
C TRP A 47 10.19 7.94 -4.28
N TRP A 48 9.74 7.85 -3.03
CA TRP A 48 9.21 8.99 -2.28
C TRP A 48 10.28 10.07 -2.05
N THR A 49 11.48 9.64 -1.68
CA THR A 49 12.63 10.54 -1.46
C THR A 49 13.03 11.24 -2.74
N GLU A 50 13.18 10.51 -3.84
CA GLU A 50 13.51 11.07 -5.15
C GLU A 50 12.43 12.04 -5.64
N ARG A 51 11.16 11.66 -5.50
CA ARG A 51 10.04 12.49 -5.95
C ARG A 51 9.97 13.81 -5.19
N ARG A 52 10.16 13.77 -3.86
CA ARG A 52 10.23 15.00 -3.05
C ARG A 52 11.44 15.86 -3.38
N ALA A 53 12.59 15.26 -3.66
CA ALA A 53 13.79 16.01 -4.04
C ALA A 53 13.60 16.70 -5.41
N THR A 54 12.87 16.05 -6.33
CA THR A 54 12.61 16.57 -7.68
C THR A 54 11.53 17.65 -7.69
N ASP A 55 10.44 17.43 -6.96
CA ASP A 55 9.22 18.25 -7.04
C ASP A 55 8.42 18.12 -5.72
N PRO A 56 8.83 18.86 -4.67
CA PRO A 56 8.25 18.71 -3.34
C PRO A 56 6.78 19.13 -3.30
N GLU A 57 6.38 20.13 -4.10
CA GLU A 57 5.01 20.65 -4.14
C GLU A 57 4.02 19.63 -4.71
N ARG A 58 4.45 18.83 -5.70
CA ARG A 58 3.58 17.81 -6.33
C ARG A 58 3.83 16.39 -5.84
N ALA A 59 4.81 16.16 -4.98
CA ALA A 59 5.11 14.82 -4.47
C ALA A 59 3.89 14.18 -3.79
N ALA A 60 3.20 14.93 -2.93
CA ALA A 60 2.00 14.46 -2.24
C ALA A 60 0.87 14.08 -3.22
N ALA A 61 0.56 14.96 -4.18
CA ALA A 61 -0.46 14.70 -5.19
C ALA A 61 -0.10 13.50 -6.09
N ALA A 62 1.17 13.34 -6.43
CA ALA A 62 1.65 12.20 -7.22
C ALA A 62 1.48 10.87 -6.46
N LEU A 63 1.77 10.84 -5.16
CA LEU A 63 1.54 9.66 -4.32
C LEU A 63 0.05 9.33 -4.23
N ALA A 64 -0.80 10.32 -3.94
CA ALA A 64 -2.25 10.13 -3.88
C ALA A 64 -2.81 9.57 -5.20
N ALA A 65 -2.35 10.11 -6.34
CA ALA A 65 -2.74 9.61 -7.66
C ALA A 65 -2.29 8.17 -7.93
N GLN A 66 -1.07 7.79 -7.51
CA GLN A 66 -0.58 6.40 -7.63
C GLN A 66 -1.45 5.43 -6.81
N VAL A 67 -1.79 5.80 -5.57
CA VAL A 67 -2.63 4.99 -4.68
C VAL A 67 -4.05 4.86 -5.23
N ALA A 68 -4.66 5.96 -5.67
CA ALA A 68 -5.99 5.95 -6.26
C ALA A 68 -6.05 5.07 -7.51
N ARG A 69 -5.07 5.19 -8.41
CA ARG A 69 -4.98 4.35 -9.60
C ARG A 69 -4.85 2.87 -9.23
N ALA A 70 -3.89 2.53 -8.38
CA ALA A 70 -3.64 1.13 -8.03
C ALA A 70 -4.83 0.51 -7.30
N SER A 71 -5.57 1.29 -6.51
CA SER A 71 -6.80 0.85 -5.85
C SER A 71 -7.95 0.64 -6.84
N ALA A 72 -8.07 1.48 -7.86
CA ALA A 72 -9.07 1.34 -8.91
C ALA A 72 -8.79 0.14 -9.85
N GLU A 73 -7.52 -0.18 -10.06
CA GLU A 73 -7.07 -1.33 -10.87
C GLU A 73 -7.11 -2.66 -10.10
N ALA A 74 -7.32 -2.62 -8.78
CA ALA A 74 -7.24 -3.80 -7.92
C ALA A 74 -8.33 -4.84 -8.19
N GLY A 75 -7.90 -6.07 -8.47
CA GLY A 75 -8.78 -7.23 -8.61
C GLY A 75 -9.43 -7.70 -7.30
N PRO A 76 -10.39 -8.64 -7.34
CA PRO A 76 -10.95 -9.26 -6.15
C PRO A 76 -9.85 -9.92 -5.29
N GLY A 77 -9.72 -9.46 -4.04
CA GLY A 77 -8.73 -9.99 -3.09
C GLY A 77 -7.35 -9.34 -3.15
N GLU A 78 -7.07 -8.50 -4.15
CA GLU A 78 -5.88 -7.67 -4.17
C GLU A 78 -6.05 -6.48 -3.22
N ARG A 79 -5.28 -6.50 -2.13
CA ARG A 79 -5.37 -5.48 -1.08
C ARG A 79 -4.05 -4.77 -0.84
N TYR A 80 -2.93 -5.36 -1.24
CA TYR A 80 -1.62 -4.78 -1.03
C TYR A 80 -1.25 -3.87 -2.20
N LEU A 81 -0.69 -2.70 -1.91
CA LEU A 81 -0.13 -1.80 -2.91
C LEU A 81 1.38 -1.83 -2.76
N VAL A 82 2.08 -2.27 -3.81
CA VAL A 82 3.53 -2.45 -3.81
C VAL A 82 4.15 -1.57 -4.87
N MET A 83 5.25 -0.90 -4.52
CA MET A 83 6.03 -0.12 -5.48
C MET A 83 6.91 -1.05 -6.31
N ASP A 84 6.69 -1.04 -7.62
CA ASP A 84 7.45 -1.82 -8.59
C ASP A 84 7.79 -0.94 -9.80
N HIS A 85 9.07 -0.85 -10.15
CA HIS A 85 9.57 -0.05 -11.27
C HIS A 85 9.02 1.39 -11.32
N GLY A 86 8.91 2.06 -10.17
CA GLY A 86 8.41 3.44 -10.05
C GLY A 86 6.88 3.59 -10.10
N ARG A 87 6.15 2.48 -10.09
CA ARG A 87 4.68 2.42 -10.12
C ARG A 87 4.14 1.63 -8.94
N LEU A 88 3.07 2.14 -8.30
CA LEU A 88 2.26 1.31 -7.40
C LEU A 88 1.40 0.34 -8.21
N THR A 89 1.44 -0.94 -7.80
CA THR A 89 0.63 -2.04 -8.34
C THR A 89 -0.14 -2.74 -7.23
N SER A 90 -1.35 -3.20 -7.54
CA SER A 90 -2.15 -4.02 -6.64
C SER A 90 -1.61 -5.45 -6.57
N SER A 91 -1.70 -6.07 -5.41
CA SER A 91 -1.15 -7.39 -5.14
C SER A 91 -1.96 -8.11 -4.06
N THR A 92 -1.94 -9.44 -4.13
CA THR A 92 -2.40 -10.32 -3.03
C THR A 92 -1.31 -10.57 -1.99
N ARG A 93 -0.06 -10.18 -2.28
CA ARG A 93 1.11 -10.42 -1.42
C ARG A 93 1.52 -9.14 -0.71
N THR A 94 1.94 -9.29 0.55
CA THR A 94 2.56 -8.24 1.37
C THR A 94 3.97 -7.85 0.92
N THR A 95 4.56 -8.63 0.02
CA THR A 95 5.94 -8.47 -0.48
C THR A 95 5.93 -8.37 -2.00
N PRO A 96 6.87 -7.60 -2.59
CA PRO A 96 7.01 -7.53 -4.04
C PRO A 96 7.21 -8.94 -4.63
N PRO A 97 6.71 -9.20 -5.85
CA PRO A 97 7.02 -10.44 -6.54
C PRO A 97 8.53 -10.56 -6.66
N ALA A 98 9.07 -11.73 -6.34
CA ALA A 98 10.50 -12.01 -6.49
C ALA A 98 10.92 -11.75 -7.94
N VAL A 99 11.55 -10.61 -8.18
CA VAL A 99 12.21 -10.31 -9.44
C VAL A 99 13.36 -11.31 -9.56
N ARG A 100 13.71 -11.72 -10.80
CA ARG A 100 14.66 -12.81 -11.09
C ARG A 100 16.04 -12.67 -10.40
N ASP A 101 16.37 -11.46 -9.93
CA ASP A 101 17.61 -11.10 -9.23
C ASP A 101 17.49 -10.96 -7.70
N GLN A 102 16.31 -11.11 -7.09
CA GLN A 102 16.20 -11.16 -5.64
C GLN A 102 16.48 -12.58 -5.16
N ALA A 103 17.71 -12.81 -4.68
CA ALA A 103 18.04 -14.00 -3.92
C ALA A 103 17.03 -14.15 -2.75
N PRO A 104 16.47 -15.35 -2.52
CA PRO A 104 15.54 -15.55 -1.43
C PRO A 104 16.21 -15.13 -0.11
N PRO A 105 15.50 -14.42 0.79
CA PRO A 105 16.08 -14.05 2.08
C PRO A 105 16.46 -15.32 2.84
N THR A 106 17.72 -15.41 3.26
CA THR A 106 18.30 -16.57 3.96
C THR A 106 17.80 -16.73 5.39
N THR A 107 16.97 -15.81 5.90
CA THR A 107 16.56 -15.76 7.32
C THR A 107 15.12 -15.26 7.52
N GLY A 108 14.12 -15.85 6.85
CA GLY A 108 12.71 -15.52 7.06
C GLY A 108 11.87 -16.72 7.50
N ARG A 109 11.31 -16.70 8.71
CA ARG A 109 10.27 -17.65 9.12
C ARG A 109 9.03 -17.38 8.26
N TRP A 110 8.54 -18.39 7.55
CA TRP A 110 7.27 -18.32 6.83
C TRP A 110 6.14 -18.04 7.83
N VAL A 111 5.52 -16.86 7.71
CA VAL A 111 4.28 -16.55 8.43
C VAL A 111 3.14 -17.10 7.59
N ALA A 112 2.42 -18.07 8.14
CA ALA A 112 1.23 -18.63 7.50
C ALA A 112 0.17 -17.52 7.35
N TYR A 113 -0.44 -17.45 6.17
CA TYR A 113 -1.60 -16.61 5.91
C TYR A 113 -2.73 -16.98 6.89
N VAL A 114 -3.12 -16.04 7.75
CA VAL A 114 -4.35 -16.14 8.56
C VAL A 114 -5.42 -15.31 7.85
N PRO A 115 -6.50 -15.93 7.31
CA PRO A 115 -7.61 -15.18 6.75
C PRO A 115 -8.32 -14.42 7.87
N ILE A 116 -8.21 -13.09 7.87
CA ILE A 116 -9.08 -12.22 8.67
C ILE A 116 -10.43 -12.13 7.94
N GLU A 117 -11.49 -12.19 8.74
CA GLU A 117 -12.85 -12.62 8.43
C GLU A 117 -13.51 -12.06 7.15
N ARG A 118 -14.40 -12.90 6.60
CA ARG A 118 -15.42 -12.59 5.59
C ARG A 118 -16.14 -11.27 5.91
N ASP A 119 -16.51 -10.53 4.87
CA ASP A 119 -17.60 -9.57 4.95
C ASP A 119 -18.78 -10.19 5.70
N GLY A 120 -19.10 -9.63 6.86
CA GLY A 120 -20.33 -9.94 7.57
C GLY A 120 -21.54 -9.60 6.69
N PRO A 121 -22.67 -10.31 6.83
CA PRO A 121 -23.85 -10.05 6.02
C PRO A 121 -24.30 -8.58 6.20
N ALA A 122 -24.79 -7.98 5.11
CA ALA A 122 -25.49 -6.71 5.16
C ALA A 122 -26.65 -6.81 6.17
N ASP A 123 -26.71 -5.84 7.08
CA ASP A 123 -27.77 -5.70 8.07
C ASP A 123 -29.14 -5.60 7.35
N PRO A 124 -30.12 -6.48 7.62
CA PRO A 124 -31.46 -6.31 7.09
C PRO A 124 -32.23 -5.26 7.91
N ALA A 125 -32.57 -4.15 7.25
CA ALA A 125 -33.63 -3.24 7.70
C ALA A 125 -35.01 -3.76 7.28
#